data_AF-F7P1H0-F1
#
_entry.id   AF-F7P1H0-F1
#
_cell.length_a   1.000
_cell.length_b   1.000
_cell.length_c   1.000
_cell.angle_alpha   90.00
_cell.angle_beta   90.00
_cell.angle_gamma   90.00
#
_symmetry.space_group_name_H-M   'P 1'
#
loop_
_entity.id
_entity.type
_entity.pdbx_description
1 polymer ?
#
loop_
_entity_poly.entity_id
_entity_poly.type
_entity_poly.pdbx_seq_one_letter_code
_entity_poly.pdbx_strand_id
1 'polypeptide(L)'
;MLIKFLALQLIWFGSAAFYCSSDKQQLLSRPLSRSFAVAAFLLGTGCSVILLSQLYHWLSASFTLLVVLMFCWCFLAFMAGHCSKAATVLGAGALLMTLLAWLGGANVA
;
A
#
# COMPACT_ATOMS: atom_id res chain seq x y z
N MET A 1 -13.06 7.42 -9.93
CA MET A 1 -13.16 6.62 -8.69
C MET A 1 -12.38 5.31 -8.77
N LEU A 2 -12.63 4.48 -9.78
CA LEU A 2 -11.94 3.19 -9.98
C LEU A 2 -10.41 3.29 -10.05
N ILE A 3 -9.85 4.28 -10.75
CA ILE A 3 -8.40 4.48 -10.88
C ILE A 3 -7.74 4.73 -9.52
N LYS A 4 -8.34 5.58 -8.67
CA LYS A 4 -7.85 5.86 -7.30
C LYS A 4 -7.85 4.60 -6.45
N PHE A 5 -8.94 3.83 -6.52
CA PHE A 5 -9.06 2.55 -5.83
C PHE A 5 -7.97 1.56 -6.24
N LEU A 6 -7.78 1.34 -7.56
CA LEU A 6 -6.75 0.44 -8.07
C LEU A 6 -5.33 0.87 -7.67
N ALA A 7 -5.01 2.16 -7.79
CA ALA A 7 -3.70 2.69 -7.41
C ALA A 7 -3.41 2.48 -5.91
N LEU A 8 -4.39 2.76 -5.04
CA LEU A 8 -4.23 2.60 -3.59
C LEU A 8 -4.16 1.13 -3.16
N GLN A 9 -4.86 0.22 -3.84
CA GLN A 9 -4.74 -1.21 -3.57
C GLN A 9 -3.38 -1.75 -4.04
N LEU A 10 -2.90 -1.36 -5.23
CA LEU A 10 -1.58 -1.79 -5.73
C LEU A 10 -0.45 -1.39 -4.78
N ILE A 11 -0.43 -0.13 -4.33
CA ILE A 11 0.62 0.34 -3.42
C ILE A 11 0.53 -0.38 -2.07
N TRP A 12 -0.67 -0.68 -1.57
CA TRP A 12 -0.84 -1.43 -0.33
C TRP A 12 -0.28 -2.84 -0.43
N PHE A 13 -0.69 -3.61 -1.44
CA PHE A 13 -0.20 -4.99 -1.60
C PHE A 13 1.31 -5.02 -1.91
N GLY A 14 1.83 -4.08 -2.70
CA GLY A 14 3.26 -3.94 -2.94
C GLY A 14 4.03 -3.65 -1.64
N SER A 15 3.53 -2.72 -0.82
CA SER A 15 4.15 -2.34 0.45
C SER A 15 4.07 -3.45 1.50
N ALA A 16 2.92 -4.13 1.57
CA ALA A 16 2.72 -5.27 2.45
C ALA A 16 3.64 -6.44 2.07
N ALA A 17 3.78 -6.75 0.79
CA ALA A 17 4.70 -7.77 0.31
C ALA A 17 6.16 -7.44 0.70
N PHE A 18 6.56 -6.17 0.58
CA PHE A 18 7.89 -5.71 0.99
C PHE A 18 8.11 -5.85 2.51
N TYR A 19 7.12 -5.48 3.32
CA TYR A 19 7.19 -5.66 4.77
C TYR A 19 7.28 -7.14 5.16
N CYS A 20 6.51 -8.00 4.51
CA CYS A 20 6.53 -9.45 4.73
C CYS A 20 7.80 -10.14 4.22
N SER A 21 8.73 -9.43 3.59
CA SER A 21 10.07 -9.93 3.27
C SER A 21 11.10 -9.60 4.34
N SER A 22 10.80 -8.72 5.30
CA SER A 22 11.76 -8.33 6.32
C SER A 22 11.96 -9.43 7.36
N ASP A 23 13.22 -9.64 7.78
CA ASP A 23 13.55 -10.60 8.85
C ASP A 23 12.97 -10.20 10.21
N LYS A 24 12.65 -8.91 10.38
CA LYS A 24 12.06 -8.37 11.61
C LYS A 24 10.52 -8.40 11.63
N GLN A 25 9.90 -9.04 10.65
CA GLN A 25 8.45 -9.11 10.58
C GLN A 25 7.87 -9.95 11.73
N GLN A 26 6.70 -9.53 12.23
CA GLN A 26 5.96 -10.25 13.27
C GLN A 26 4.67 -10.91 12.76
N LEU A 27 4.45 -10.87 11.43
CA LEU A 27 3.17 -11.22 10.79
C LEU A 27 3.14 -12.63 10.19
N LEU A 28 4.19 -13.02 9.45
CA LEU A 28 4.29 -14.37 8.87
C LEU A 28 5.30 -15.21 9.63
N SER A 29 5.02 -16.51 9.76
CA SER A 29 5.93 -17.50 10.34
C SER A 29 7.14 -17.81 9.47
N ARG A 30 7.07 -17.50 8.16
CA ARG A 30 8.17 -17.61 7.21
C ARG A 30 8.24 -16.36 6.35
N PRO A 31 9.43 -15.75 6.19
CA PRO A 31 9.58 -14.58 5.36
C PRO A 31 9.30 -14.88 3.88
N LEU A 32 8.67 -13.92 3.21
CA LEU A 32 8.49 -13.94 1.77
C LEU A 32 9.86 -13.81 1.07
N SER A 33 10.00 -14.42 -0.11
CA SER A 33 11.23 -14.27 -0.91
C SER A 33 11.50 -12.80 -1.23
N ARG A 34 12.70 -12.34 -0.89
CA ARG A 34 13.12 -10.94 -1.06
C ARG A 34 13.03 -10.47 -2.51
N SER A 35 13.41 -11.32 -3.46
CA SER A 35 13.33 -10.99 -4.89
C SER A 35 11.89 -10.77 -5.34
N PHE A 36 10.96 -11.63 -4.89
CA PHE A 36 9.54 -11.49 -5.21
C PHE A 36 8.94 -10.24 -4.57
N ALA A 37 9.28 -9.96 -3.30
CA ALA A 37 8.78 -8.79 -2.59
C ALA A 37 9.25 -7.46 -3.18
N VAL A 38 10.54 -7.37 -3.55
CA VAL A 38 11.11 -6.20 -4.23
C VAL A 38 10.45 -6.00 -5.59
N ALA A 39 10.29 -7.08 -6.37
CA ALA A 39 9.63 -7.00 -7.68
C ALA A 39 8.17 -6.53 -7.56
N ALA A 40 7.39 -7.12 -6.63
CA ALA A 40 6.02 -6.73 -6.37
C ALA A 40 5.91 -5.26 -5.90
N PHE A 41 6.85 -4.82 -5.07
CA PHE A 41 6.92 -3.43 -4.62
C PHE A 41 7.19 -2.46 -5.77
N LEU A 42 8.24 -2.71 -6.58
CA LEU A 42 8.61 -1.83 -7.69
C LEU A 42 7.51 -1.76 -8.76
N LEU A 43 6.93 -2.91 -9.12
CA LEU A 43 5.83 -2.97 -10.08
C LEU A 43 4.57 -2.30 -9.51
N GLY A 44 4.22 -2.59 -8.26
CA GLY A 44 3.08 -1.97 -7.59
C GLY A 44 3.18 -0.46 -7.51
N THR A 45 4.36 0.05 -7.13
CA THR A 45 4.65 1.48 -7.01
C THR A 45 4.65 2.17 -8.37
N GLY A 46 5.32 1.57 -9.37
CA GLY A 46 5.38 2.11 -10.73
C GLY A 46 4.00 2.20 -11.39
N CYS A 47 3.23 1.11 -11.35
CA CYS A 47 1.87 1.10 -11.89
C CYS A 47 0.94 2.07 -11.15
N SER A 48 1.10 2.23 -9.84
CA SER A 48 0.31 3.18 -9.05
C SER A 48 0.60 4.63 -9.43
N VAL A 49 1.87 4.99 -9.66
CA VAL A 49 2.24 6.33 -10.14
C VAL A 49 1.68 6.59 -11.53
N ILE A 50 1.74 5.61 -12.43
CA ILE A 50 1.16 5.73 -13.78
C ILE A 50 -0.35 5.98 -13.70
N LEU A 51 -1.07 5.20 -12.88
CA LEU A 51 -2.51 5.37 -12.66
C LEU A 51 -2.85 6.75 -12.06
N LEU A 52 -2.11 7.20 -11.06
CA LEU A 52 -2.33 8.52 -10.44
C LEU A 52 -1.98 9.68 -11.38
N SER A 53 -1.01 9.49 -12.27
CA SER A 53 -0.62 10.50 -13.27
C SER A 53 -1.69 10.73 -14.33
N GLN A 54 -2.68 9.84 -14.45
CA GLN A 54 -3.87 10.08 -15.29
C GLN A 54 -4.86 11.06 -14.64
N LEU A 55 -4.76 11.29 -13.32
CA LEU A 55 -5.68 12.13 -12.56
C LEU A 55 -5.05 13.43 -12.07
N TYR A 56 -3.74 13.42 -11.80
CA TYR A 56 -3.00 14.55 -11.25
C TYR A 56 -1.74 14.80 -12.08
N HIS A 57 -1.17 16.00 -11.96
CA HIS A 57 0.15 16.28 -12.52
C HIS A 57 1.19 15.30 -11.94
N TRP A 58 2.15 14.85 -12.76
CA TRP A 58 3.12 13.79 -12.41
C TRP A 58 3.85 14.03 -11.08
N LEU A 59 4.16 15.29 -10.77
CA LEU A 59 4.80 15.68 -9.52
C LEU A 59 3.86 15.50 -8.31
N SER A 60 2.60 15.92 -8.44
CA SER A 60 1.58 15.76 -7.38
C SER A 60 1.23 14.29 -7.16
N ALA A 61 1.18 13.49 -8.24
CA ALA A 61 0.98 12.05 -8.16
C ALA A 61 2.10 11.38 -7.35
N SER A 62 3.35 11.76 -7.60
CA SER A 62 4.53 11.24 -6.88
C SER A 62 4.50 11.59 -5.39
N PHE A 63 4.18 12.84 -5.03
CA PHE A 63 4.07 13.24 -3.63
C PHE A 63 2.92 12.55 -2.91
N THR A 64 1.75 12.44 -3.56
CA THR A 64 0.60 11.73 -3.00
C THR A 64 0.96 10.28 -2.72
N LEU A 65 1.61 9.61 -3.68
CA LEU A 65 2.04 8.23 -3.54
C LEU A 65 3.07 8.06 -2.42
N LEU A 66 4.02 8.99 -2.27
CA LEU A 66 5.00 8.96 -1.20
C LEU A 66 4.33 9.05 0.19
N VAL A 67 3.36 9.95 0.35
CA VAL A 67 2.60 10.09 1.59
C VAL A 67 1.83 8.80 1.91
N VAL A 68 1.15 8.23 0.91
CA VAL A 68 0.42 6.96 1.08
C VAL A 68 1.38 5.82 1.43
N LEU A 69 2.55 5.75 0.77
CA LEU A 69 3.58 4.75 1.05
C LEU A 69 4.06 4.82 2.51
N MET A 70 4.42 6.03 2.98
CA MET A 70 4.84 6.23 4.37
C MET A 70 3.72 5.81 5.33
N PHE A 71 2.48 6.18 5.03
CA PHE A 71 1.32 5.80 5.82
C PHE A 71 1.11 4.28 5.86
N CYS A 72 1.24 3.57 4.74
CA CYS A 72 1.18 2.10 4.69
C CYS A 72 2.20 1.46 5.64
N TRP A 73 3.45 1.95 5.63
CA TRP A 73 4.50 1.42 6.49
C TRP A 73 4.29 1.75 7.96
N CYS A 74 3.85 2.96 8.28
CA CYS A 74 3.47 3.32 9.65
C CYS A 74 2.32 2.43 10.15
N PHE A 75 1.30 2.22 9.34
CA PHE A 75 0.17 1.36 9.67
C PHE A 75 0.62 -0.09 9.89
N LEU A 76 1.45 -0.64 9.01
CA LEU A 76 1.99 -2.00 9.15
C LEU A 76 2.85 -2.14 10.41
N ALA A 77 3.73 -1.18 10.69
CA ALA A 77 4.57 -1.21 11.89
C ALA A 77 3.73 -1.14 13.17
N PHE A 78 2.71 -0.26 13.19
CA PHE A 78 1.81 -0.14 14.34
C PHE A 78 0.97 -1.39 14.55
N MET A 79 0.37 -1.92 13.47
CA MET A 79 -0.52 -3.06 13.56
C MET A 79 0.21 -4.37 13.82
N ALA A 80 1.40 -4.57 13.26
CA ALA A 80 2.20 -5.75 13.52
C ALA A 80 2.57 -5.89 15.00
N GLY A 81 2.78 -4.77 15.71
CA GLY A 81 3.04 -4.75 17.15
C GLY A 81 1.83 -5.09 18.03
N HIS A 82 0.60 -4.95 17.53
CA HIS A 82 -0.64 -5.16 18.30
C HIS A 82 -1.43 -6.40 17.85
N CYS A 83 -1.22 -6.89 16.63
CA CYS A 83 -1.96 -7.99 16.04
C CYS A 83 -1.02 -8.94 15.30
N SER A 84 -0.93 -10.18 15.81
CA SER A 84 -0.12 -11.26 15.24
C SER A 84 -0.79 -11.97 14.05
N LYS A 85 -2.07 -11.68 13.76
CA LYS A 85 -2.80 -12.31 12.65
C LYS A 85 -2.61 -11.53 11.36
N ALA A 86 -1.80 -12.07 10.46
CA ALA A 86 -1.54 -11.48 9.14
C ALA A 86 -2.81 -11.11 8.36
N ALA A 87 -3.79 -12.01 8.32
CA ALA A 87 -5.05 -11.77 7.61
C ALA A 87 -5.79 -10.53 8.14
N THR A 88 -5.77 -10.29 9.45
CA THR A 88 -6.43 -9.13 10.06
C THR A 88 -5.71 -7.84 9.71
N VAL A 89 -4.38 -7.81 9.79
CA VAL A 89 -3.59 -6.60 9.46
C VAL A 89 -3.66 -6.28 7.98
N LEU A 90 -3.51 -7.29 7.12
CA LEU A 90 -3.59 -7.13 5.66
C LEU A 90 -5.00 -6.72 5.21
N GLY A 91 -6.04 -7.31 5.79
CA GLY A 91 -7.43 -6.97 5.52
C GLY A 91 -7.81 -5.58 6.01
N ALA A 92 -7.37 -5.19 7.21
CA ALA A 92 -7.64 -3.88 7.77
C ALA A 92 -7.01 -2.76 6.93
N GLY A 93 -5.77 -2.93 6.47
CA GLY A 93 -5.16 -1.94 5.59
C GLY A 93 -5.79 -1.90 4.19
N ALA A 94 -6.24 -3.03 3.64
CA ALA A 94 -6.98 -3.05 2.38
C ALA A 94 -8.33 -2.30 2.50
N LEU A 95 -9.04 -2.47 3.63
CA LEU A 95 -10.23 -1.70 3.97
C LEU A 95 -9.92 -0.21 4.09
N LEU A 96 -8.85 0.14 4.79
CA LEU A 96 -8.41 1.53 4.97
C LEU A 96 -8.10 2.21 3.64
N MET A 97 -7.43 1.52 2.72
CA MET A 97 -7.17 2.04 1.37
C MET A 97 -8.44 2.21 0.54
N THR A 98 -9.41 1.32 0.74
CA THR A 98 -10.73 1.45 0.09
C THR A 98 -11.44 2.71 0.59
N LEU A 99 -11.43 2.97 1.90
CA LEU A 99 -12.01 4.17 2.50
C LEU A 99 -11.29 5.45 2.03
N LEU A 100 -9.96 5.44 1.97
CA LEU A 100 -9.16 6.55 1.44
C LEU A 100 -9.48 6.85 -0.03
N ALA A 101 -9.64 5.80 -0.86
CA ALA A 101 -10.04 5.95 -2.25
C ALA A 101 -11.43 6.60 -2.38
N TRP A 102 -12.34 6.25 -1.46
CA TRP A 102 -13.71 6.75 -1.42
C TRP A 102 -13.77 8.21 -0.98
N LEU A 103 -13.09 8.57 0.13
CA LEU A 103 -12.96 9.95 0.62
C LEU A 103 -12.32 10.86 -0.43
N GLY A 104 -11.23 10.41 -1.05
CA GLY A 104 -10.57 11.15 -2.13
C GLY A 104 -11.42 11.24 -3.40
N GLY A 105 -12.50 10.46 -3.54
CA GLY A 105 -13.48 10.56 -4.63
C GLY A 105 -14.67 11.47 -4.29
N ALA A 106 -15.11 11.47 -3.04
CA ALA A 106 -16.24 12.27 -2.56
C ALA A 106 -15.92 13.77 -2.48
N ASN A 107 -14.65 14.14 -2.25
CA ASN A 107 -14.26 15.53 -2.01
C ASN A 107 -13.88 16.32 -3.29
N VAL A 108 -14.07 15.72 -4.47
CA VAL A 108 -13.68 16.30 -5.78
C VAL A 108 -14.85 16.28 -6.78
N ALA A 109 -16.07 16.12 -6.27
CA ALA A 109 -17.32 16.22 -7.00
C ALA A 109 -18.09 17.46 -6.57
#